data_AF-A0A1W5YKW5-F1
#
_entry.id   AF-A0A1W5YKW5-F1
#
_cell.length_a   1.000
_cell.length_b   1.000
_cell.length_c   1.000
_cell.angle_alpha   90.00
_cell.angle_beta   90.00
_cell.angle_gamma   90.00
#
_symmetry.space_group_name_H-M   'P 1'
#
loop_
_entity.id
_entity.type
_entity.pdbx_description
1 polymer ?
#
loop_
_entity_poly.entity_id
_entity_poly.type
_entity_poly.pdbx_seq_one_letter_code
_entity_poly.pdbx_strand_id
1 'polypeptide(L)' 'DKTHLNVVVIGHVDSGKSTTTGHLIYQCGGIDKRTIEKFEKEAAELGKGSFKYAWVLDKLKAERERGIT' A
#
# COMPACT_ATOMS: atom_id res chain seq x y z
N ASP A 1 0.82 -14.72 -25.38
CA ASP A 1 1.21 -14.79 -23.97
C ASP A 1 2.13 -13.65 -23.57
N LYS A 2 1.97 -13.14 -22.36
CA LYS A 2 2.93 -12.22 -21.73
C LYS A 2 3.81 -13.03 -20.79
N THR A 3 5.10 -12.74 -20.76
CA THR A 3 6.05 -13.36 -19.82
C THR A 3 5.62 -13.08 -18.38
N HIS A 4 5.50 -14.14 -17.58
CA HIS A 4 5.22 -14.01 -16.15
C HIS A 4 6.50 -13.61 -15.40
N LEU A 5 6.38 -12.63 -14.49
CA LEU A 5 7.48 -12.17 -13.66
C LEU A 5 7.04 -12.16 -12.20
N ASN A 6 7.91 -12.67 -11.32
CA ASN A 6 7.76 -12.56 -9.87
C ASN A 6 8.74 -11.51 -9.36
N VAL A 7 8.27 -10.58 -8.53
CA VAL A 7 9.07 -9.49 -7.98
C VAL A 7 8.97 -9.51 -6.46
N VAL A 8 10.11 -9.36 -5.78
CA VAL A 8 10.19 -9.22 -4.31
C VAL A 8 10.80 -7.86 -3.99
N VAL A 9 10.17 -7.14 -3.05
CA VAL A 9 10.65 -5.83 -2.58
C VAL A 9 11.22 -5.99 -1.17
N ILE A 10 12.51 -5.67 -1.00
CA ILE A 10 13.25 -5.79 0.26
C ILE A 10 13.86 -4.45 0.67
N GLY A 11 14.24 -4.33 1.94
CA GLY A 11 14.81 -3.11 2.51
C GLY A 11 14.55 -2.95 4.00
N HIS A 12 15.21 -1.99 4.62
CA HIS A 12 15.12 -1.72 6.07
C HIS A 12 13.68 -1.37 6.50
N VAL A 13 13.40 -1.51 7.80
CA VAL A 13 12.16 -0.99 8.41
C VAL A 13 12.02 0.50 8.07
N ASP A 14 10.79 0.95 7.84
CA ASP A 14 10.46 2.33 7.48
C ASP A 14 11.05 2.88 6.17
N SER A 15 11.67 2.04 5.33
CA SER A 15 12.15 2.46 3.99
C SER A 15 11.04 2.62 2.94
N GLY A 16 9.76 2.59 3.34
CA GLY A 16 8.63 2.85 2.44
C GLY A 16 8.38 1.78 1.37
N LYS A 17 8.73 0.51 1.63
CA LYS A 17 8.53 -0.62 0.70
C LYS A 17 7.07 -0.76 0.27
N SER A 18 6.16 -0.87 1.23
CA SER A 18 4.72 -1.05 0.98
C SER A 18 4.11 0.20 0.34
N THR A 19 4.55 1.39 0.76
CA THR A 19 4.12 2.66 0.15
C THR A 19 4.49 2.76 -1.33
N THR A 20 5.75 2.44 -1.67
CA THR A 20 6.25 2.49 -3.05
C THR A 20 5.54 1.48 -3.92
N THR A 21 5.40 0.25 -3.40
CA THR A 21 4.76 -0.84 -4.14
C THR A 21 3.28 -0.57 -4.37
N GLY A 22 2.55 -0.10 -3.34
CA GLY A 22 1.14 0.26 -3.49
C GLY A 22 0.92 1.43 -4.44
N HIS A 23 1.81 2.43 -4.43
CA HIS A 23 1.75 3.54 -5.38
C HIS A 23 2.01 3.08 -6.81
N LEU A 24 2.96 2.17 -7.03
CA LEU A 24 3.21 1.57 -8.35
C LEU A 24 1.97 0.84 -8.88
N ILE A 25 1.34 0.00 -8.05
CA ILE A 25 0.12 -0.73 -8.46
C ILE A 25 -0.99 0.26 -8.83
N TYR A 26 -1.14 1.36 -8.08
CA TYR A 26 -2.11 2.42 -8.39
C TYR A 26 -1.81 3.09 -9.73
N GLN A 27 -0.55 3.48 -9.98
CA GLN A 27 -0.15 4.11 -11.26
C GLN A 27 -0.34 3.16 -12.45
N CYS A 28 -0.13 1.86 -12.26
CA CYS A 28 -0.40 0.83 -13.27
C CYS A 28 -1.89 0.55 -13.47
N GLY A 29 -2.79 1.21 -12.75
CA GLY A 29 -4.23 1.00 -12.85
C GLY A 29 -4.72 -0.30 -12.22
N GLY A 30 -3.89 -0.96 -11.39
CA GLY A 30 -4.25 -2.19 -10.69
C GLY A 30 -5.23 -1.97 -9.53
N ILE A 31 -5.47 -0.71 -9.15
CA ILE A 31 -6.42 -0.31 -8.11
C ILE A 31 -7.23 0.87 -8.60
N ASP A 32 -8.53 0.86 -8.30
CA ASP A 32 -9.41 1.96 -8.64
C ASP A 32 -9.20 3.18 -7.74
N LYS A 33 -9.49 4.36 -8.28
CA LYS A 33 -9.31 5.62 -7.56
C LYS A 33 -10.18 5.73 -6.30
N ARG A 34 -11.38 5.14 -6.29
CA ARG A 34 -12.31 5.21 -5.14
C ARG A 34 -11.77 4.45 -3.95
N THR A 35 -11.10 3.31 -4.18
CA THR A 35 -10.45 2.52 -3.14
C THR A 35 -9.32 3.31 -2.48
N ILE A 36 -8.48 4.00 -3.25
CA ILE A 36 -7.43 4.86 -2.69
C ILE A 36 -8.02 6.04 -1.92
N GLU A 37 -9.05 6.70 -2.44
CA GLU A 37 -9.74 7.80 -1.74
C GLU A 37 -10.37 7.33 -0.42
N LYS A 38 -10.90 6.11 -0.38
CA LYS A 38 -11.40 5.48 0.85
C LYS A 38 -10.26 5.25 1.85
N PHE A 39 -9.15 4.66 1.42
CA PHE A 39 -7.98 4.46 2.30
C PHE A 39 -7.38 5.77 2.78
N GLU A 40 -7.37 6.82 1.96
CA GLU A 40 -6.92 8.14 2.38
C GLU A 40 -7.76 8.71 3.51
N LYS A 41 -9.09 8.57 3.43
CA LYS A 41 -10.01 9.01 4.50
C LYS A 41 -9.81 8.19 5.78
N GLU A 42 -9.85 6.87 5.69
CA GLU A 42 -9.67 5.98 6.84
C GLU A 42 -8.30 6.16 7.49
N ALA A 43 -7.24 6.34 6.68
CA ALA A 43 -5.90 6.58 7.19
C ALA A 43 -5.78 7.96 7.84
N ALA A 44 -6.44 8.98 7.30
CA ALA A 44 -6.49 10.30 7.92
C ALA A 44 -7.21 10.27 9.28
N GLU A 45 -8.33 9.55 9.39
CA GLU A 45 -9.07 9.36 10.65
C GLU A 45 -8.22 8.67 11.73
N LEU A 46 -7.33 7.76 11.35
CA LEU A 46 -6.40 7.09 12.25
C LEU A 46 -5.09 7.86 12.49
N GLY A 47 -4.94 9.09 11.96
CA GLY A 47 -3.72 9.88 12.06
C GLY A 47 -2.53 9.32 11.26
N LYS A 48 -2.79 8.41 10.30
CA LYS A 48 -1.82 7.73 9.45
C LYS A 48 -1.97 8.09 7.98
N GLY A 49 -2.34 9.33 7.65
CA GLY A 49 -2.65 9.74 6.26
C GLY A 49 -1.60 9.39 5.20
N SER A 50 -0.32 9.27 5.58
CA SER A 50 0.78 8.83 4.71
C SER A 50 0.72 7.34 4.30
N PHE A 51 -0.12 6.53 4.95
CA PHE A 51 -0.22 5.07 4.75
C PHE A 51 -1.23 4.66 3.68
N LYS A 52 -1.91 5.61 3.02
CA LYS A 52 -2.94 5.31 2.02
C LYS A 52 -2.50 4.32 0.93
N TYR A 53 -1.24 4.40 0.51
CA TYR A 53 -0.66 3.47 -0.45
C TYR A 53 -0.16 2.17 0.18
N ALA A 54 0.32 2.18 1.42
CA ALA A 54 0.73 0.95 2.11
C ALA A 54 -0.45 0.00 2.33
N TRP A 55 -1.63 0.55 2.65
CA TRP A 55 -2.86 -0.20 2.92
C TRP A 55 -3.47 -0.92 1.71
N VAL A 56 -2.95 -0.63 0.51
CA VAL A 56 -3.20 -1.45 -0.69
C VAL A 56 -2.75 -2.89 -0.47
N LEU A 57 -1.60 -3.05 0.20
CA LEU A 57 -0.97 -4.34 0.46
C LEU A 57 -1.33 -4.85 1.85
N ASP A 58 -1.34 -3.95 2.85
CA ASP A 58 -1.64 -4.29 4.24
C ASP A 58 -3.15 -4.52 4.40
N LYS A 59 -3.56 -5.79 4.42
CA LYS A 59 -4.97 -6.19 4.53
C LYS A 59 -5.35 -6.55 5.96
N LEU A 60 -4.39 -6.93 6.79
CA LEU A 60 -4.66 -7.33 8.16
C LEU A 60 -4.81 -6.11 9.04
N LYS A 61 -5.78 -6.17 9.96
CA LYS A 61 -6.00 -5.11 10.96
C LYS A 61 -4.73 -4.85 11.78
N ALA A 62 -4.00 -5.90 12.13
CA ALA A 62 -2.74 -5.81 12.87
C ALA A 62 -1.64 -5.06 12.10
N GLU A 63 -1.52 -5.27 10.78
CA GLU A 63 -0.55 -4.56 9.93
C GLU A 63 -0.88 -3.06 9.89
N ARG A 64 -2.17 -2.72 9.72
CA ARG A 64 -2.63 -1.32 9.69
C ARG A 64 -2.49 -0.61 11.04
N GLU A 65 -2.79 -1.30 12.15
CA GLU A 65 -2.65 -0.77 13.50
C GLU A 65 -1.19 -0.55 13.90
N ARG A 66 -0.29 -1.48 13.54
CA ARG A 66 1.15 -1.38 13.86
C ARG A 66 1.93 -0.53 12.86
N GLY A 67 1.45 -0.43 11.61
CA GLY A 67 2.16 0.24 10.52
C GLY A 67 3.35 -0.55 9.96
N ILE A 68 3.31 -1.88 10.09
CA ILE A 68 4.38 -2.80 9.68
C ILE A 68 3.74 -3.98 8.93
N THR A 69 4.32 -4.34 7.79
CA THR A 69 3.99 -5.56 7.03
C THR A 69 4.77 -6.77 7.57
#